data_AF-A0A7X2ZVJ9-F1
#
_entry.id   AF-A0A7X2ZVJ9-F1
#
_cell.length_a   1.000
_cell.length_b   1.000
_cell.length_c   1.000
_cell.angle_alpha   90.00
_cell.angle_beta   90.00
_cell.angle_gamma   90.00
#
_symmetry.space_group_name_H-M   'P 1'
#
loop_
_entity.id
_entity.type
_entity.pdbx_description
1 polymer ?
#
loop_
_entity_poly.entity_id
_entity_poly.type
_entity_poly.pdbx_seq_one_letter_code
_entity_poly.pdbx_strand_id
1 'polypeptide(L)'
;MKNAYLKLAGTIIGAGLFLVSCTKDEFELSPEDSLKPLTSKIGIPKSNLNFEAPSLIKKLPEKSMFHDVPFNLASIVEPSKCTLTPLDDVIAASVSSNLDSIGLDWYDLYAEMNFLSTITDDSEQYFGADGEDTQKVKNITKSLERFWFMPHEIEVRGQHKSTLEDYDKIVDILMFWYERPASEANALAYYFTNFVNVESTFLTETPLIAADGFAIALDGAFGQNDLIVIGDGIVDLLEQTGIRRNVIWNGIMAHEWAHHMQFNNQDKWYPNGAADNAPEATRTTELEADFFTGYYVTHKKGGTQNWRRTQQFLELFFNIGDCSFTSDGHHGTPLQRMEAARRGYLLARRIQNKGKVLTANQVHNRFLNQLDKIIGDVPSRVIESTEDEIEDEFQFDVQPDALQ
;
A
#
# COMPACT_ATOMS: atom_id res chain seq x y z
N MET A 1 -51.96 -20.99 30.15
CA MET A 1 -52.11 -21.40 28.75
C MET A 1 -50.73 -21.36 28.11
N LYS A 2 -50.16 -22.55 27.91
CA LYS A 2 -48.93 -22.81 27.14
C LYS A 2 -49.34 -23.03 25.69
N ASN A 3 -48.55 -22.54 24.74
CA ASN A 3 -48.37 -23.03 23.37
C ASN A 3 -47.04 -22.37 22.92
N ALA A 4 -45.86 -23.00 22.93
CA ALA A 4 -45.40 -24.29 22.42
C ALA A 4 -45.31 -24.35 20.88
N TYR A 5 -44.11 -24.74 20.43
CA TYR A 5 -43.70 -25.19 19.08
C TYR A 5 -43.35 -24.06 18.07
N LEU A 6 -42.21 -24.09 17.37
CA LEU A 6 -41.41 -25.21 16.90
C LEU A 6 -39.90 -24.82 16.82
N LYS A 7 -39.03 -25.67 17.38
CA LYS A 7 -37.60 -25.74 17.03
C LYS A 7 -37.48 -26.38 15.65
N LEU A 8 -36.66 -25.83 14.76
CA LEU A 8 -35.99 -26.63 13.74
C LEU A 8 -34.50 -26.69 14.07
N ALA A 9 -34.04 -27.92 14.27
CA ALA A 9 -32.66 -28.31 14.35
C ALA A 9 -32.29 -29.01 13.04
N GLY A 10 -31.00 -28.98 12.69
CA GLY A 10 -30.38 -29.73 11.58
C GLY A 10 -30.32 -28.89 10.30
N THR A 11 -29.14 -28.62 9.72
CA THR A 11 -28.15 -29.64 9.35
C THR A 11 -26.75 -29.05 9.38
N ILE A 12 -25.89 -29.64 10.21
CA ILE A 12 -24.44 -29.55 10.10
C ILE A 12 -24.05 -30.47 8.95
N ILE A 13 -23.54 -29.92 7.85
CA ILE A 13 -22.78 -30.71 6.88
C ILE A 13 -21.31 -30.48 7.18
N GLY A 14 -20.77 -31.42 7.96
CA GLY A 14 -19.35 -31.73 7.93
C GLY A 14 -19.10 -32.69 6.77
N ALA A 15 -18.26 -32.26 5.84
CA ALA A 15 -17.47 -33.11 4.94
C ALA A 15 -16.23 -32.25 4.65
N GLY A 16 -15.01 -32.63 5.02
CA GLY A 16 -14.43 -33.96 4.92
C GLY A 16 -13.17 -33.76 4.08
N LEU A 17 -12.03 -33.72 4.76
CA LEU A 17 -10.70 -33.69 4.17
C LEU A 17 -10.58 -34.66 2.98
N PHE A 18 -10.20 -34.12 1.83
CA PHE A 18 -9.44 -34.88 0.83
C PHE A 18 -8.14 -34.13 0.53
N LEU A 19 -7.07 -34.68 1.08
CA LEU A 19 -5.72 -34.53 0.57
C LEU A 19 -5.67 -35.15 -0.83
N VAL A 20 -5.30 -34.40 -1.86
CA VAL A 20 -4.67 -34.97 -3.05
C VAL A 20 -3.46 -34.13 -3.44
N SER A 21 -2.32 -34.78 -3.30
CA SER A 21 -0.98 -34.41 -3.73
C SER A 21 -0.86 -34.41 -5.25
N CYS A 22 -0.05 -33.49 -5.76
CA CYS A 22 0.56 -33.35 -7.09
C CYS A 22 0.34 -34.47 -8.12
N THR A 23 -0.15 -34.12 -9.32
CA THR A 23 0.51 -34.37 -10.63
C THR A 23 -0.06 -33.43 -11.70
N LYS A 24 0.82 -32.93 -12.58
CA LYS A 24 0.48 -32.32 -13.87
C LYS A 24 -0.34 -33.31 -14.70
N ASP A 25 -1.52 -32.89 -15.14
CA ASP A 25 -2.05 -33.18 -16.47
C ASP A 25 -3.17 -32.17 -16.78
N GLU A 26 -3.23 -31.78 -18.05
CA GLU A 26 -4.07 -30.74 -18.62
C GLU A 26 -5.56 -30.97 -18.31
N PHE A 27 -6.21 -29.98 -17.70
CA PHE A 27 -7.66 -29.95 -17.54
C PHE A 27 -8.19 -28.66 -18.16
N GLU A 28 -8.80 -28.78 -19.35
CA GLU A 28 -9.61 -27.73 -19.95
C GLU A 28 -10.86 -27.50 -19.07
N LEU A 29 -11.02 -26.28 -18.55
CA LEU A 29 -12.23 -25.86 -17.86
C LEU A 29 -13.24 -25.30 -18.87
N SER A 30 -14.40 -25.96 -18.92
CA SER A 30 -15.63 -25.50 -19.59
C SER A 30 -16.14 -24.20 -18.94
N PRO A 31 -16.64 -23.21 -19.71
CA PRO A 31 -17.10 -21.94 -19.19
C PRO A 31 -18.54 -22.01 -18.68
N GLU A 32 -18.79 -22.72 -17.58
CA GLU A 32 -20.04 -22.60 -16.83
C GLU A 32 -19.77 -22.84 -15.33
N ASP A 33 -19.17 -21.85 -14.67
CA ASP A 33 -19.38 -21.57 -13.23
C ASP A 33 -18.99 -20.11 -12.96
N SER A 34 -19.74 -19.20 -13.56
CA SER A 34 -19.76 -17.81 -13.12
C SER A 34 -20.66 -17.71 -11.88
N LEU A 35 -20.04 -17.32 -10.76
CA LEU A 35 -20.73 -16.91 -9.54
C LEU A 35 -21.74 -15.82 -9.92
N LYS A 36 -23.04 -16.12 -9.78
CA LYS A 36 -24.12 -15.15 -9.99
C LYS A 36 -24.08 -14.12 -8.86
N PRO A 37 -23.93 -12.81 -9.16
CA PRO A 37 -24.11 -11.80 -8.15
C PRO A 37 -25.56 -11.83 -7.66
N LEU A 38 -25.75 -11.78 -6.34
CA LEU A 38 -27.05 -11.64 -5.71
C LEU A 38 -27.61 -10.25 -6.07
N THR A 39 -28.39 -10.18 -7.15
CA THR A 39 -29.13 -8.96 -7.49
C THR A 39 -30.24 -8.74 -6.47
N SER A 40 -30.01 -7.84 -5.52
CA SER A 40 -31.07 -7.35 -4.65
C SER A 40 -32.02 -6.49 -5.50
N LYS A 41 -33.26 -6.96 -5.66
CA LYS A 41 -34.33 -6.22 -6.32
C LYS A 41 -34.84 -5.15 -5.37
N ILE A 42 -34.26 -3.96 -5.41
CA ILE A 42 -34.90 -2.74 -4.91
C ILE A 42 -35.10 -1.81 -6.11
N GLY A 43 -36.35 -1.42 -6.34
CA GLY A 43 -36.78 -0.65 -7.50
C GLY A 43 -36.32 0.79 -7.43
N ILE A 44 -35.12 1.05 -7.94
CA ILE A 44 -34.70 2.37 -8.44
C ILE A 44 -35.36 2.55 -9.82
N PRO A 45 -35.86 3.74 -10.19
CA PRO A 45 -36.44 3.98 -11.49
C PRO A 45 -35.44 3.57 -12.58
N LYS A 46 -35.77 2.52 -13.33
CA LYS A 46 -34.96 2.02 -14.43
C LYS A 46 -34.83 3.10 -15.51
N SER A 47 -33.74 3.86 -15.49
CA SER A 47 -33.11 4.21 -16.75
C SER A 47 -32.70 2.89 -17.41
N ASN A 48 -33.15 2.65 -18.64
CA ASN A 48 -32.84 1.45 -19.44
C ASN A 48 -31.36 1.39 -19.88
N LEU A 49 -30.43 1.70 -19.01
CA LEU A 49 -28.99 1.57 -19.24
C LEU A 49 -28.53 0.33 -18.48
N ASN A 50 -28.36 -0.78 -19.21
CA ASN A 50 -27.47 -1.85 -18.74
C ASN A 50 -26.06 -1.26 -18.83
N PHE A 51 -25.57 -0.70 -17.74
CA PHE A 51 -24.26 -0.10 -17.66
C PHE A 51 -23.27 -1.20 -17.26
N GLU A 52 -22.27 -1.43 -18.10
CA GLU A 52 -21.16 -2.36 -17.83
C GLU A 52 -19.92 -1.52 -17.49
N ALA A 53 -19.19 -1.91 -16.45
CA ALA A 53 -17.98 -1.21 -16.06
C ALA A 53 -16.95 -1.24 -17.22
N PRO A 54 -16.25 -0.13 -17.51
CA PRO A 54 -15.24 -0.11 -18.54
C PRO A 54 -14.05 -1.00 -18.13
N SER A 55 -13.47 -1.68 -19.10
CA SER A 55 -12.27 -2.51 -18.91
C SER A 55 -11.01 -1.71 -19.23
N LEU A 56 -9.98 -1.78 -18.37
CA LEU A 56 -8.67 -1.15 -18.62
C LEU A 56 -8.04 -1.68 -19.91
N ILE A 57 -7.58 -0.77 -20.78
CA ILE A 57 -6.97 -1.12 -22.08
C ILE A 57 -5.46 -0.86 -22.08
N LYS A 58 -5.03 0.27 -21.51
CA LYS A 58 -3.61 0.63 -21.44
C LYS A 58 -2.91 -0.09 -20.29
N LYS A 59 -1.71 -0.60 -20.55
CA LYS A 59 -0.86 -1.26 -19.57
C LYS A 59 0.22 -0.32 -19.07
N LEU A 60 0.58 -0.47 -17.80
CA LEU A 60 1.75 0.18 -17.20
C LEU A 60 3.04 -0.62 -17.49
N PRO A 61 4.22 0.01 -17.36
CA PRO A 61 5.50 -0.68 -17.46
C PRO A 61 5.62 -1.82 -16.43
N GLU A 62 6.29 -2.92 -16.77
CA GLU A 62 6.43 -4.09 -15.86
C GLU A 62 7.18 -3.77 -14.55
N LYS A 63 7.94 -2.67 -14.50
CA LYS A 63 8.66 -2.21 -13.29
C LYS A 63 7.82 -1.31 -12.38
N SER A 64 6.56 -1.01 -12.74
CA SER A 64 5.65 -0.41 -11.78
C SER A 64 5.32 -1.48 -10.73
N MET A 65 5.54 -1.21 -9.44
CA MET A 65 4.96 -2.07 -8.40
C MET A 65 3.44 -1.89 -8.47
N PHE A 66 2.81 -2.75 -9.25
CA PHE A 66 1.35 -2.81 -9.43
C PHE A 66 0.73 -3.79 -8.43
N HIS A 67 1.49 -4.26 -7.44
CA HIS A 67 1.00 -5.22 -6.44
C HIS A 67 0.39 -4.55 -5.21
N ASP A 68 0.54 -3.23 -5.09
CA ASP A 68 -0.07 -2.39 -4.04
C ASP A 68 -1.43 -1.84 -4.52
N VAL A 69 -2.19 -2.64 -5.28
CA VAL A 69 -3.54 -2.29 -5.75
C VAL A 69 -4.41 -1.87 -4.55
N PRO A 70 -5.30 -0.87 -4.70
CA PRO A 70 -6.10 -0.30 -3.62
C PRO A 70 -6.71 -1.34 -2.68
N PHE A 71 -6.73 -0.99 -1.39
CA PHE A 71 -7.29 -1.75 -0.28
C PHE A 71 -8.44 -2.67 -0.69
N ASN A 72 -8.19 -3.97 -0.75
CA ASN A 72 -9.23 -4.96 -1.01
C ASN A 72 -10.13 -5.08 0.22
N LEU A 73 -11.39 -4.65 0.11
CA LEU A 73 -12.37 -4.73 1.21
C LEU A 73 -12.59 -6.17 1.72
N ALA A 74 -12.29 -7.19 0.90
CA ALA A 74 -12.41 -8.59 1.26
C ALA A 74 -11.17 -9.19 1.96
N SER A 75 -10.05 -8.47 2.02
CA SER A 75 -8.78 -8.99 2.57
C SER A 75 -8.55 -8.69 4.05
N ILE A 76 -9.58 -8.32 4.82
CA ILE A 76 -9.48 -8.13 6.27
C ILE A 76 -9.10 -9.48 6.92
N VAL A 77 -7.93 -9.52 7.56
CA VAL A 77 -7.13 -10.74 7.70
C VAL A 77 -7.59 -11.68 8.82
N GLU A 78 -7.43 -13.00 8.63
CA GLU A 78 -7.61 -14.04 9.65
C GLU A 78 -6.36 -14.21 10.54
N PRO A 79 -6.50 -14.44 11.86
CA PRO A 79 -5.37 -14.47 12.79
C PRO A 79 -4.49 -15.73 12.66
N SER A 80 -3.17 -15.52 12.61
CA SER A 80 -2.14 -16.54 12.89
C SER A 80 -1.00 -15.92 13.73
N LYS A 81 0.29 -16.29 13.59
CA LYS A 81 1.42 -15.66 14.35
C LYS A 81 1.63 -14.16 14.06
N CYS A 82 0.76 -13.58 13.24
CA CYS A 82 0.68 -12.18 12.90
C CYS A 82 -0.59 -11.59 13.54
N THR A 83 -0.57 -10.29 13.84
CA THR A 83 -1.61 -9.62 14.63
C THR A 83 -2.19 -8.45 13.84
N LEU A 84 -3.47 -8.15 14.09
CA LEU A 84 -4.09 -6.93 13.61
C LEU A 84 -3.41 -5.72 14.26
N THR A 85 -3.46 -4.60 13.57
CA THR A 85 -2.86 -3.33 13.93
C THR A 85 -3.94 -2.29 14.22
N PRO A 86 -3.60 -1.17 14.89
CA PRO A 86 -4.53 -0.06 15.03
C PRO A 86 -5.04 0.49 13.68
N LEU A 87 -4.28 0.40 12.60
CA LEU A 87 -4.73 0.80 11.27
C LEU A 87 -5.86 -0.10 10.76
N ASP A 88 -5.80 -1.41 11.03
CA ASP A 88 -6.88 -2.35 10.68
C ASP A 88 -8.19 -1.95 11.36
N ASP A 89 -8.14 -1.55 12.64
CA ASP A 89 -9.31 -1.07 13.39
C ASP A 89 -9.87 0.22 12.79
N VAL A 90 -8.99 1.17 12.41
CA VAL A 90 -9.40 2.43 11.77
C VAL A 90 -10.04 2.17 10.40
N ILE A 91 -9.46 1.28 9.59
CA ILE A 91 -10.02 0.91 8.28
C ILE A 91 -11.36 0.22 8.46
N ALA A 92 -11.46 -0.76 9.36
CA ALA A 92 -12.72 -1.47 9.64
C ALA A 92 -13.81 -0.51 10.12
N ALA A 93 -13.46 0.48 10.96
CA ALA A 93 -14.37 1.54 11.37
C ALA A 93 -14.79 2.42 10.18
N SER A 94 -13.85 2.81 9.32
CA SER A 94 -14.13 3.58 8.10
C SER A 94 -15.12 2.85 7.19
N VAL A 95 -14.89 1.56 6.90
CA VAL A 95 -15.78 0.74 6.07
C VAL A 95 -17.16 0.60 6.71
N SER A 96 -17.21 0.20 7.98
CA SER A 96 -18.48 -0.10 8.66
C SER A 96 -19.34 1.13 8.95
N SER A 97 -18.78 2.34 8.84
CA SER A 97 -19.50 3.58 9.15
C SER A 97 -20.60 3.94 8.14
N ASN A 98 -20.37 3.66 6.84
CA ASN A 98 -21.21 4.17 5.76
C ASN A 98 -21.22 3.32 4.48
N LEU A 99 -20.63 2.11 4.47
CA LEU A 99 -20.66 1.24 3.30
C LEU A 99 -22.10 0.92 2.86
N ASP A 100 -22.43 1.34 1.65
CA ASP A 100 -23.69 1.05 0.97
C ASP A 100 -23.49 0.09 -0.22
N SER A 101 -24.58 -0.37 -0.84
CA SER A 101 -24.49 -1.32 -1.96
C SER A 101 -23.85 -0.74 -3.22
N ILE A 102 -24.06 0.55 -3.49
CA ILE A 102 -23.42 1.22 -4.63
C ILE A 102 -21.92 1.35 -4.36
N GLY A 103 -21.54 1.70 -3.13
CA GLY A 103 -20.16 1.71 -2.68
C GLY A 103 -19.49 0.36 -2.87
N LEU A 104 -20.12 -0.72 -2.42
CA LEU A 104 -19.60 -2.07 -2.62
C LEU A 104 -19.47 -2.45 -4.10
N ASP A 105 -20.44 -2.10 -4.94
CA ASP A 105 -20.46 -2.46 -6.36
C ASP A 105 -19.41 -1.70 -7.20
N TRP A 106 -19.08 -0.46 -6.82
CA TRP A 106 -18.24 0.43 -7.63
C TRP A 106 -16.87 0.76 -7.04
N TYR A 107 -16.59 0.36 -5.80
CA TYR A 107 -15.35 0.72 -5.10
C TYR A 107 -14.08 0.35 -5.88
N ASP A 108 -13.98 -0.88 -6.39
CA ASP A 108 -12.77 -1.33 -7.10
C ASP A 108 -12.49 -0.46 -8.34
N LEU A 109 -13.52 -0.12 -9.12
CA LEU A 109 -13.38 0.75 -10.28
C LEU A 109 -13.01 2.18 -9.86
N TYR A 110 -13.62 2.71 -8.80
CA TYR A 110 -13.30 4.04 -8.29
C TYR A 110 -11.85 4.12 -7.81
N ALA A 111 -11.40 3.10 -7.09
CA ALA A 111 -10.03 3.07 -6.61
C ALA A 111 -9.03 2.92 -7.78
N GLU A 112 -9.32 2.08 -8.79
CA GLU A 112 -8.53 1.97 -10.02
C GLU A 112 -8.48 3.30 -10.78
N MET A 113 -9.63 3.94 -11.03
CA MET A 113 -9.69 5.21 -11.74
C MET A 113 -8.95 6.32 -10.98
N ASN A 114 -9.09 6.38 -9.65
CA ASN A 114 -8.38 7.36 -8.84
C ASN A 114 -6.86 7.11 -8.89
N PHE A 115 -6.41 5.86 -8.83
CA PHE A 115 -5.00 5.50 -9.02
C PHE A 115 -4.49 5.96 -10.39
N LEU A 116 -5.17 5.57 -11.47
CA LEU A 116 -4.78 5.87 -12.85
C LEU A 116 -4.75 7.38 -13.14
N SER A 117 -5.64 8.14 -12.50
CA SER A 117 -5.69 9.59 -12.63
C SER A 117 -4.35 10.24 -12.31
N THR A 118 -3.65 9.76 -11.27
CA THR A 118 -2.43 10.38 -10.76
C THR A 118 -1.24 10.20 -11.69
N ILE A 119 -1.23 9.13 -12.50
CA ILE A 119 -0.15 8.81 -13.43
C ILE A 119 -0.10 9.79 -14.60
N THR A 120 -1.26 10.31 -15.01
CA THR A 120 -1.40 11.24 -16.14
C THR A 120 -1.78 12.65 -15.72
N ASP A 121 -1.89 12.92 -14.43
CA ASP A 121 -2.20 14.26 -13.93
C ASP A 121 -1.03 15.23 -14.13
N ASP A 122 -1.25 16.27 -14.92
CA ASP A 122 -0.29 17.36 -15.19
C ASP A 122 -0.65 18.66 -14.44
N SER A 123 -1.65 18.61 -13.56
CA SER A 123 -2.09 19.75 -12.78
C SER A 123 -1.08 20.16 -11.70
N GLU A 124 -1.24 21.38 -11.16
CA GLU A 124 -0.40 21.83 -10.05
C GLU A 124 -0.63 20.94 -8.81
N GLN A 125 0.41 20.21 -8.41
CA GLN A 125 0.34 19.25 -7.31
C GLN A 125 0.23 19.92 -5.94
N TYR A 126 -0.70 19.42 -5.13
CA TYR A 126 -0.92 19.78 -3.74
C TYR A 126 -1.06 18.53 -2.87
N PHE A 127 -0.93 18.69 -1.55
CA PHE A 127 -0.91 17.57 -0.60
C PHE A 127 -1.71 17.88 0.65
N GLY A 128 -2.45 16.88 1.14
CA GLY A 128 -3.56 17.08 2.07
C GLY A 128 -4.84 17.47 1.31
N ALA A 129 -5.98 17.43 1.99
CA ALA A 129 -7.28 17.64 1.34
C ALA A 129 -7.40 19.03 0.70
N ASP A 130 -6.78 20.05 1.31
CA ASP A 130 -6.83 21.44 0.87
C ASP A 130 -5.43 22.02 0.57
N GLY A 131 -4.42 21.15 0.45
CA GLY A 131 -3.04 21.55 0.17
C GLY A 131 -2.23 21.98 1.41
N GLU A 132 -2.73 21.75 2.63
CA GLU A 132 -2.12 22.13 3.89
C GLU A 132 -0.73 21.48 4.14
N ASP A 133 -0.45 20.35 3.49
CA ASP A 133 0.82 19.63 3.59
C ASP A 133 1.79 19.93 2.44
N THR A 134 1.38 20.72 1.44
CA THR A 134 2.16 20.94 0.21
C THR A 134 3.58 21.44 0.49
N GLN A 135 3.73 22.43 1.38
CA GLN A 135 5.05 22.97 1.71
C GLN A 135 5.93 21.95 2.46
N LYS A 136 5.31 21.04 3.22
CA LYS A 136 6.00 19.99 3.95
C LYS A 136 6.53 18.94 2.99
N VAL A 137 5.69 18.46 2.07
CA VAL A 137 6.11 17.52 1.03
C VAL A 137 7.25 18.11 0.20
N LYS A 138 7.13 19.36 -0.27
CA LYS A 138 8.21 20.09 -0.98
C LYS A 138 9.53 20.11 -0.19
N ASN A 139 9.49 20.20 1.14
CA ASN A 139 10.68 20.20 1.98
C ASN A 139 11.28 18.80 2.15
N ILE A 140 10.43 17.77 2.27
CA ILE A 140 10.85 16.36 2.37
C ILE A 140 11.50 15.92 1.05
N THR A 141 10.87 16.20 -0.09
CA THR A 141 11.43 15.94 -1.44
C THR A 141 12.84 16.49 -1.56
N LYS A 142 13.04 17.79 -1.31
CA LYS A 142 14.37 18.43 -1.36
C LYS A 142 15.38 17.80 -0.40
N SER A 143 14.91 17.27 0.73
CA SER A 143 15.77 16.59 1.71
C SER A 143 16.21 15.22 1.18
N LEU A 144 15.29 14.43 0.63
CA LEU A 144 15.56 13.13 0.03
C LEU A 144 16.48 13.24 -1.19
N GLU A 145 16.20 14.16 -2.11
CA GLU A 145 17.06 14.45 -3.28
C GLU A 145 18.52 14.70 -2.86
N ARG A 146 18.73 15.57 -1.85
CA ARG A 146 20.08 15.89 -1.35
C ARG A 146 20.72 14.74 -0.58
N PHE A 147 19.94 13.96 0.15
CA PHE A 147 20.45 12.89 0.99
C PHE A 147 20.94 11.71 0.14
N TRP A 148 20.14 11.31 -0.85
CA TRP A 148 20.42 10.17 -1.72
C TRP A 148 21.14 10.54 -3.01
N PHE A 149 21.35 11.83 -3.26
CA PHE A 149 21.96 12.35 -4.50
C PHE A 149 21.16 11.99 -5.76
N MET A 150 19.83 12.11 -5.68
CA MET A 150 18.87 11.83 -6.75
C MET A 150 18.06 13.11 -7.11
N PRO A 151 18.69 14.18 -7.63
CA PRO A 151 17.99 15.42 -7.91
C PRO A 151 17.11 15.30 -9.16
N HIS A 152 15.84 15.69 -9.05
CA HIS A 152 14.90 15.78 -10.18
C HIS A 152 14.63 14.47 -10.93
N GLU A 153 14.96 13.32 -10.34
CA GLU A 153 14.65 12.00 -10.90
C GLU A 153 13.17 11.63 -10.70
N ILE A 154 12.60 12.08 -9.58
CA ILE A 154 11.28 11.67 -9.11
C ILE A 154 10.36 12.89 -8.99
N GLU A 155 9.16 12.78 -9.55
CA GLU A 155 8.05 13.69 -9.33
C GLU A 155 7.14 13.15 -8.22
N VAL A 156 6.74 13.99 -7.28
CA VAL A 156 5.82 13.60 -6.19
C VAL A 156 4.45 14.17 -6.49
N ARG A 157 3.41 13.33 -6.44
CA ARG A 157 2.01 13.69 -6.73
C ARG A 157 1.07 13.34 -5.59
N GLY A 158 -0.01 14.12 -5.48
CA GLY A 158 -1.10 13.87 -4.55
C GLY A 158 -2.17 12.98 -5.16
N GLN A 159 -2.70 12.04 -4.38
CA GLN A 159 -3.96 11.38 -4.70
C GLN A 159 -5.04 11.90 -3.75
N HIS A 160 -6.22 12.21 -4.29
CA HIS A 160 -7.27 12.85 -3.53
C HIS A 160 -8.56 12.04 -3.57
N LYS A 161 -9.34 12.09 -2.49
CA LYS A 161 -10.67 11.47 -2.44
C LYS A 161 -11.63 12.14 -3.44
N SER A 162 -11.48 13.45 -3.62
CA SER A 162 -12.36 14.26 -4.47
C SER A 162 -12.09 14.14 -5.96
N THR A 163 -11.05 13.42 -6.41
CA THR A 163 -10.69 13.34 -7.84
C THR A 163 -11.86 12.87 -8.71
N LEU A 164 -12.62 11.88 -8.23
CA LEU A 164 -13.75 11.30 -8.97
C LEU A 164 -15.08 12.03 -8.73
N GLU A 165 -15.04 13.19 -8.09
CA GLU A 165 -16.15 14.15 -8.11
C GLU A 165 -16.04 15.12 -9.30
N ASP A 166 -14.84 15.23 -9.90
CA ASP A 166 -14.59 16.07 -11.06
C ASP A 166 -14.96 15.33 -12.36
N TYR A 167 -15.97 15.88 -13.04
CA TYR A 167 -16.47 15.35 -14.31
C TYR A 167 -15.38 15.30 -15.39
N ASP A 168 -14.58 16.35 -15.52
CA ASP A 168 -13.57 16.46 -16.58
C ASP A 168 -12.44 15.47 -16.32
N LYS A 169 -12.03 15.30 -15.06
CA LYS A 169 -11.05 14.26 -14.67
C LYS A 169 -11.54 12.86 -15.01
N ILE A 170 -12.82 12.55 -14.74
CA ILE A 170 -13.39 11.24 -15.12
C ILE A 170 -13.37 11.05 -16.64
N VAL A 171 -13.74 12.07 -17.42
CA VAL A 171 -13.69 12.00 -18.89
C VAL A 171 -12.27 11.71 -19.37
N ASP A 172 -11.27 12.42 -18.84
CA ASP A 172 -9.86 12.24 -19.21
C ASP A 172 -9.36 10.83 -18.91
N ILE A 173 -9.68 10.30 -17.72
CA ILE A 173 -9.34 8.93 -17.33
C ILE A 173 -9.96 7.92 -18.31
N LEU A 174 -11.26 8.04 -18.59
CA LEU A 174 -11.98 7.13 -19.46
C LEU A 174 -11.49 7.17 -20.91
N MET A 175 -11.19 8.37 -21.42
CA MET A 175 -10.67 8.53 -22.78
C MET A 175 -9.24 8.03 -22.90
N PHE A 176 -8.39 8.29 -21.91
CA PHE A 176 -6.99 7.90 -21.96
C PHE A 176 -6.81 6.42 -21.60
N TRP A 177 -7.17 5.99 -20.40
CA TRP A 177 -6.84 4.65 -19.90
C TRP A 177 -7.74 3.54 -20.44
N TYR A 178 -9.02 3.85 -20.62
CA TYR A 178 -10.04 2.90 -21.07
C TYR A 178 -10.37 3.04 -22.57
N GLU A 179 -9.68 3.96 -23.27
CA GLU A 179 -9.82 4.26 -24.70
C GLU A 179 -11.28 4.48 -25.15
N ARG A 180 -12.10 5.06 -24.27
CA ARG A 180 -13.52 5.31 -24.54
C ARG A 180 -13.65 6.46 -25.54
N PRO A 181 -14.52 6.34 -26.57
CA PRO A 181 -14.88 7.48 -27.41
C PRO A 181 -15.42 8.63 -26.56
N ALA A 182 -15.14 9.88 -26.94
CA ALA A 182 -15.53 11.05 -26.15
C ALA A 182 -17.01 11.06 -25.78
N SER A 183 -17.92 10.69 -26.69
CA SER A 183 -19.36 10.61 -26.41
C SER A 183 -19.72 9.59 -25.32
N GLU A 184 -19.01 8.45 -25.28
CA GLU A 184 -19.20 7.43 -24.25
C GLU A 184 -18.59 7.89 -22.93
N ALA A 185 -17.34 8.37 -22.94
CA ALA A 185 -16.68 8.91 -21.75
C ALA A 185 -17.51 10.00 -21.05
N ASN A 186 -18.08 10.93 -21.81
CA ASN A 186 -18.98 11.97 -21.28
C ASN A 186 -20.26 11.39 -20.65
N ALA A 187 -20.86 10.37 -21.28
CA ALA A 187 -22.05 9.73 -20.73
C ALA A 187 -21.75 8.96 -19.43
N LEU A 188 -20.61 8.26 -19.37
CA LEU A 188 -20.13 7.56 -18.17
C LEU A 188 -19.79 8.56 -17.05
N ALA A 189 -19.07 9.64 -17.36
CA ALA A 189 -18.74 10.70 -16.40
C ALA A 189 -20.00 11.37 -15.82
N TYR A 190 -21.00 11.63 -16.67
CA TYR A 190 -22.29 12.14 -16.22
C TYR A 190 -22.98 11.16 -15.27
N TYR A 191 -22.98 9.87 -15.60
CA TYR A 191 -23.56 8.82 -14.76
C TYR A 191 -22.85 8.73 -13.40
N PHE A 192 -21.51 8.71 -13.37
CA PHE A 192 -20.77 8.68 -12.11
C PHE A 192 -21.06 9.90 -11.23
N THR A 193 -20.96 11.10 -11.79
CA THR A 193 -21.12 12.35 -11.03
C THR A 193 -22.56 12.65 -10.60
N ASN A 194 -23.57 12.30 -11.42
CA ASN A 194 -24.97 12.66 -11.16
C ASN A 194 -25.83 11.51 -10.64
N PHE A 195 -25.30 10.29 -10.58
CA PHE A 195 -26.00 9.14 -10.03
C PHE A 195 -25.15 8.42 -8.99
N VAL A 196 -23.99 7.87 -9.36
CA VAL A 196 -23.21 7.04 -8.42
C VAL A 196 -22.73 7.85 -7.22
N ASN A 197 -22.14 9.02 -7.43
CA ASN A 197 -21.66 9.90 -6.36
C ASN A 197 -22.81 10.50 -5.52
N VAL A 198 -23.98 10.72 -6.12
CA VAL A 198 -25.13 11.30 -5.43
C VAL A 198 -25.84 10.28 -4.55
N GLU A 199 -25.91 9.03 -5.01
CA GLU A 199 -26.67 7.97 -4.35
C GLU A 199 -25.81 7.13 -3.38
N SER A 200 -24.48 7.06 -3.58
CA SER A 200 -23.59 6.39 -2.63
C SER A 200 -23.30 7.30 -1.43
N THR A 201 -23.49 6.75 -0.23
CA THR A 201 -23.05 7.36 1.02
C THR A 201 -21.61 7.01 1.37
N PHE A 202 -20.98 6.13 0.60
CA PHE A 202 -19.63 5.61 0.82
C PHE A 202 -18.56 6.26 -0.06
N LEU A 203 -18.74 6.26 -1.39
CA LEU A 203 -17.63 6.50 -2.34
C LEU A 203 -17.04 7.91 -2.27
N THR A 204 -17.85 8.94 -2.06
CA THR A 204 -17.37 10.33 -1.98
C THR A 204 -16.82 10.70 -0.60
N GLU A 205 -17.16 9.93 0.42
CA GLU A 205 -16.79 10.23 1.81
C GLU A 205 -15.62 9.37 2.30
N THR A 206 -15.42 8.20 1.70
CA THR A 206 -14.44 7.23 2.18
C THR A 206 -13.01 7.70 1.94
N PRO A 207 -12.11 7.63 2.93
CA PRO A 207 -10.69 7.84 2.70
C PRO A 207 -10.04 6.73 1.87
N LEU A 208 -10.73 5.59 1.70
CA LEU A 208 -10.14 4.37 1.14
C LEU A 208 -9.80 4.48 -0.35
N ILE A 209 -10.51 5.32 -1.11
CA ILE A 209 -10.21 5.54 -2.54
C ILE A 209 -8.89 6.29 -2.77
N ALA A 210 -8.35 6.95 -1.73
CA ALA A 210 -7.03 7.59 -1.74
C ALA A 210 -6.16 7.05 -0.59
N ALA A 211 -6.43 5.83 -0.14
CA ALA A 211 -5.67 5.19 0.92
C ALA A 211 -4.50 4.41 0.33
N ASP A 212 -3.60 5.10 -0.36
CA ASP A 212 -2.43 4.45 -0.93
C ASP A 212 -1.22 5.39 -0.98
N GLY A 213 -0.03 4.81 -1.02
CA GLY A 213 1.24 5.48 -1.26
C GLY A 213 2.14 4.53 -2.04
N PHE A 214 2.60 4.95 -3.21
CA PHE A 214 3.31 4.05 -4.12
C PHE A 214 4.38 4.75 -4.97
N ALA A 215 5.33 3.95 -5.45
CA ALA A 215 6.40 4.35 -6.34
C ALA A 215 6.27 3.68 -7.72
N ILE A 216 6.39 4.45 -8.79
CA ILE A 216 6.37 3.94 -10.18
C ILE A 216 7.61 4.40 -10.93
N ALA A 217 8.43 3.45 -11.37
CA ALA A 217 9.41 3.68 -12.42
C ALA A 217 8.71 3.73 -13.78
N LEU A 218 8.56 4.93 -14.34
CA LEU A 218 7.97 5.13 -15.66
C LEU A 218 9.00 4.95 -16.78
N ASP A 219 10.30 5.05 -16.49
CA ASP A 219 11.38 4.92 -17.50
C ASP A 219 11.15 5.85 -18.71
N GLY A 220 10.60 7.06 -18.47
CA GLY A 220 10.24 8.03 -19.51
C GLY A 220 8.92 7.77 -20.23
N ALA A 221 8.14 6.77 -19.80
CA ALA A 221 6.79 6.55 -20.32
C ALA A 221 5.93 7.81 -20.17
N PHE A 222 5.10 8.05 -21.19
CA PHE A 222 4.28 9.27 -21.30
C PHE A 222 5.08 10.58 -21.32
N GLY A 223 6.41 10.53 -21.47
CA GLY A 223 7.27 11.71 -21.44
C GLY A 223 7.48 12.30 -20.06
N GLN A 224 7.31 11.49 -19.00
CA GLN A 224 7.33 11.92 -17.60
C GLN A 224 8.48 11.28 -16.83
N ASN A 225 8.85 11.90 -15.71
CA ASN A 225 9.78 11.34 -14.73
C ASN A 225 9.13 10.18 -13.96
N ASP A 226 9.93 9.47 -13.17
CA ASP A 226 9.41 8.47 -12.24
C ASP A 226 8.56 9.13 -11.15
N LEU A 227 7.58 8.40 -10.62
CA LEU A 227 6.56 8.96 -9.73
C LEU A 227 6.65 8.40 -8.31
N ILE A 228 6.42 9.26 -7.33
CA ILE A 228 5.89 8.88 -6.03
C ILE A 228 4.49 9.49 -5.93
N VAL A 229 3.49 8.70 -5.62
CA VAL A 229 2.12 9.17 -5.38
C VAL A 229 1.77 8.87 -3.94
N ILE A 230 1.19 9.82 -3.23
CA ILE A 230 0.68 9.60 -1.87
C ILE A 230 -0.70 10.21 -1.74
N GLY A 231 -1.64 9.37 -1.32
CA GLY A 231 -3.00 9.78 -1.09
C GLY A 231 -3.23 10.44 0.26
N ASP A 232 -4.12 11.44 0.28
CA ASP A 232 -4.55 12.06 1.53
C ASP A 232 -5.30 11.08 2.45
N GLY A 233 -5.98 10.08 1.87
CA GLY A 233 -6.68 9.02 2.58
C GLY A 233 -5.79 8.18 3.48
N ILE A 234 -4.62 7.72 3.02
CA ILE A 234 -3.74 6.87 3.84
C ILE A 234 -3.15 7.70 4.99
N VAL A 235 -2.86 8.98 4.74
CA VAL A 235 -2.36 9.89 5.77
C VAL A 235 -3.42 10.13 6.85
N ASP A 236 -4.68 10.33 6.45
CA ASP A 236 -5.79 10.56 7.37
C ASP A 236 -6.13 9.30 8.20
N LEU A 237 -6.07 8.12 7.58
CA LEU A 237 -6.29 6.84 8.28
C LEU A 237 -5.17 6.58 9.31
N LEU A 238 -3.91 6.75 8.90
CA LEU A 238 -2.78 6.58 9.81
C LEU A 238 -2.77 7.61 10.93
N GLU A 239 -3.22 8.85 10.69
CA GLU A 239 -3.29 9.87 11.73
C GLU A 239 -4.29 9.50 12.83
N GLN A 240 -5.37 8.81 12.49
CA GLN A 240 -6.36 8.31 13.46
C GLN A 240 -5.81 7.21 14.39
N THR A 241 -4.72 6.54 14.01
CA THR A 241 -4.00 5.61 14.90
C THR A 241 -3.20 6.32 16.01
N GLY A 242 -3.12 7.65 15.96
CA GLY A 242 -2.38 8.48 16.92
C GLY A 242 -0.96 8.85 16.45
N ILE A 243 -0.54 8.38 15.28
CA ILE A 243 0.73 8.76 14.66
C ILE A 243 0.60 10.19 14.11
N ARG A 244 1.59 11.03 14.39
CA ARG A 244 1.53 12.43 13.96
C ARG A 244 1.69 12.53 12.45
N ARG A 245 0.86 13.35 11.78
CA ARG A 245 0.95 13.66 10.34
C ARG A 245 2.36 13.89 9.79
N ASN A 246 3.20 14.61 10.54
CA ASN A 246 4.60 14.86 10.15
C ASN A 246 5.47 13.59 10.12
N VAL A 247 5.20 12.63 11.00
CA VAL A 247 5.90 11.34 11.02
C VAL A 247 5.42 10.51 9.84
N ILE A 248 4.12 10.48 9.57
CA ILE A 248 3.49 9.76 8.45
C ILE A 248 4.10 10.22 7.12
N TRP A 249 4.04 11.51 6.80
CA TRP A 249 4.62 12.05 5.56
C TRP A 249 6.11 11.74 5.39
N ASN A 250 6.91 11.84 6.47
CA ASN A 250 8.34 11.52 6.38
C ASN A 250 8.60 10.03 6.20
N GLY A 251 7.76 9.17 6.80
CA GLY A 251 7.90 7.72 6.73
C GLY A 251 7.54 7.20 5.34
N ILE A 252 6.30 7.47 4.89
CA ILE A 252 5.81 7.02 3.57
C ILE A 252 6.71 7.58 2.46
N MET A 253 6.98 8.89 2.42
CA MET A 253 7.82 9.44 1.35
C MET A 253 9.23 8.85 1.32
N ALA A 254 9.84 8.55 2.48
CA ALA A 254 11.18 7.98 2.50
C ALA A 254 11.18 6.49 2.13
N HIS A 255 10.08 5.78 2.41
CA HIS A 255 9.84 4.40 2.00
C HIS A 255 9.65 4.34 0.47
N GLU A 256 8.76 5.16 -0.10
CA GLU A 256 8.59 5.22 -1.56
C GLU A 256 9.87 5.64 -2.29
N TRP A 257 10.67 6.54 -1.70
CA TRP A 257 11.98 6.90 -2.25
C TRP A 257 12.96 5.72 -2.25
N ALA A 258 12.82 4.79 -1.29
CA ALA A 258 13.64 3.59 -1.23
C ALA A 258 13.32 2.60 -2.35
N HIS A 259 12.05 2.49 -2.76
CA HIS A 259 11.70 1.74 -3.96
C HIS A 259 12.35 2.29 -5.22
N HIS A 260 12.44 3.62 -5.38
CA HIS A 260 13.21 4.18 -6.50
C HIS A 260 14.70 3.84 -6.47
N MET A 261 15.30 3.74 -5.27
CA MET A 261 16.67 3.23 -5.16
C MET A 261 16.76 1.76 -5.58
N GLN A 262 15.76 0.95 -5.27
CA GLN A 262 15.67 -0.44 -5.73
C GLN A 262 15.50 -0.52 -7.24
N PHE A 263 14.59 0.25 -7.84
CA PHE A 263 14.36 0.30 -9.29
C PHE A 263 15.65 0.67 -10.05
N ASN A 264 16.34 1.71 -9.59
CA ASN A 264 17.62 2.16 -10.15
C ASN A 264 18.74 1.11 -10.08
N ASN A 265 18.61 0.11 -9.20
CA ASN A 265 19.63 -0.92 -8.99
C ASN A 265 19.10 -2.35 -9.22
N GLN A 266 17.89 -2.52 -9.77
CA GLN A 266 17.17 -3.80 -9.83
C GLN A 266 18.01 -4.92 -10.45
N ASP A 267 18.59 -4.66 -11.63
CA ASP A 267 19.41 -5.64 -12.36
C ASP A 267 20.65 -6.10 -11.57
N LYS A 268 21.14 -5.24 -10.68
CA LYS A 268 22.33 -5.50 -9.86
C LYS A 268 21.99 -6.16 -8.53
N TRP A 269 20.95 -5.68 -7.85
CA TRP A 269 20.57 -6.13 -6.52
C TRP A 269 19.75 -7.42 -6.56
N TYR A 270 18.91 -7.58 -7.59
CA TYR A 270 17.98 -8.69 -7.72
C TYR A 270 18.05 -9.35 -9.11
N PRO A 271 19.24 -9.81 -9.56
CA PRO A 271 19.41 -10.39 -10.89
C PRO A 271 18.53 -11.63 -11.15
N ASN A 272 18.03 -12.27 -10.09
CA ASN A 272 17.13 -13.43 -10.14
C ASN A 272 15.83 -13.18 -9.34
N GLY A 273 15.47 -11.93 -9.09
CA GLY A 273 14.43 -11.55 -8.11
C GLY A 273 14.97 -11.43 -6.69
N ALA A 274 14.19 -10.79 -5.81
CA ALA A 274 14.56 -10.56 -4.41
C ALA A 274 14.42 -11.83 -3.53
N ALA A 275 13.57 -12.78 -3.97
CA ALA A 275 13.41 -14.10 -3.36
C ALA A 275 12.91 -15.13 -4.40
N ASP A 276 12.74 -16.38 -3.97
CA ASP A 276 12.36 -17.52 -4.84
C ASP A 276 10.90 -17.53 -5.30
N ASN A 277 10.04 -16.71 -4.69
CA ASN A 277 8.62 -16.58 -5.05
C ASN A 277 8.14 -15.13 -4.86
N ALA A 278 7.01 -14.79 -5.48
CA ALA A 278 6.49 -13.42 -5.50
C ALA A 278 6.16 -12.85 -4.11
N PRO A 279 5.40 -13.53 -3.22
CA PRO A 279 5.13 -13.02 -1.87
C PRO A 279 6.40 -12.72 -1.07
N GLU A 280 7.39 -13.59 -1.14
CA GLU A 280 8.67 -13.42 -0.45
C GLU A 280 9.55 -12.34 -1.08
N ALA A 281 9.45 -12.16 -2.41
CA ALA A 281 10.18 -11.12 -3.12
C ALA A 281 9.63 -9.73 -2.73
N THR A 282 8.30 -9.55 -2.78
CA THR A 282 7.61 -8.33 -2.33
C THR A 282 7.93 -8.03 -0.88
N ARG A 283 7.77 -9.03 0.02
CA ARG A 283 8.14 -8.87 1.42
C ARG A 283 9.58 -8.41 1.60
N THR A 284 10.53 -8.99 0.85
CA THR A 284 11.95 -8.63 0.98
C THR A 284 12.20 -7.19 0.54
N THR A 285 11.59 -6.74 -0.56
CA THR A 285 11.75 -5.36 -1.04
C THR A 285 11.08 -4.34 -0.12
N GLU A 286 9.93 -4.67 0.47
CA GLU A 286 9.26 -3.85 1.48
C GLU A 286 10.10 -3.66 2.75
N LEU A 287 10.61 -4.77 3.31
CA LEU A 287 11.46 -4.72 4.50
C LEU A 287 12.76 -3.95 4.22
N GLU A 288 13.29 -4.05 3.01
CA GLU A 288 14.43 -3.24 2.61
C GLU A 288 14.08 -1.74 2.59
N ALA A 289 12.96 -1.36 1.98
CA ALA A 289 12.49 0.01 1.97
C ALA A 289 12.28 0.57 3.39
N ASP A 290 11.70 -0.21 4.30
CA ASP A 290 11.57 0.12 5.73
C ASP A 290 12.95 0.37 6.38
N PHE A 291 13.94 -0.47 6.08
CA PHE A 291 15.31 -0.33 6.58
C PHE A 291 15.98 0.95 6.06
N PHE A 292 15.87 1.24 4.76
CA PHE A 292 16.35 2.49 4.16
C PHE A 292 15.71 3.72 4.80
N THR A 293 14.40 3.64 5.05
CA THR A 293 13.62 4.68 5.69
C THR A 293 14.14 4.94 7.10
N GLY A 294 14.29 3.89 7.91
CA GLY A 294 14.86 3.98 9.26
C GLY A 294 16.24 4.62 9.29
N TYR A 295 17.08 4.31 8.30
CA TYR A 295 18.38 4.95 8.12
C TYR A 295 18.24 6.45 7.83
N TYR A 296 17.44 6.82 6.83
CA TYR A 296 17.26 8.22 6.41
C TYR A 296 16.67 9.10 7.51
N VAL A 297 15.54 8.70 8.12
CA VAL A 297 14.82 9.57 9.07
C VAL A 297 15.61 9.86 10.34
N THR A 298 16.57 8.97 10.65
CA THR A 298 17.41 9.05 11.84
C THR A 298 18.71 9.80 11.58
N HIS A 299 19.22 9.76 10.35
CA HIS A 299 20.53 10.30 10.03
C HIS A 299 20.58 11.83 10.22
N LYS A 300 21.71 12.34 10.71
CA LYS A 300 21.90 13.78 11.02
C LYS A 300 21.72 14.70 9.80
N LYS A 301 21.96 14.17 8.60
CA LYS A 301 21.77 14.87 7.32
C LYS A 301 20.43 14.56 6.63
N GLY A 302 19.66 13.62 7.16
CA GLY A 302 18.38 13.20 6.63
C GLY A 302 17.23 13.82 7.42
N GLY A 303 16.23 13.01 7.79
CA GLY A 303 15.04 13.49 8.50
C GLY A 303 15.29 14.04 9.90
N THR A 304 16.41 13.68 10.55
CA THR A 304 16.81 14.14 11.90
C THR A 304 15.74 14.00 12.99
N GLN A 305 14.92 12.96 12.92
CA GLN A 305 13.86 12.75 13.90
C GLN A 305 14.43 12.47 15.30
N ASN A 306 13.81 13.06 16.33
CA ASN A 306 14.15 12.78 17.73
C ASN A 306 13.49 11.47 18.19
N TRP A 307 13.95 10.91 19.31
CA TRP A 307 13.50 9.60 19.81
C TRP A 307 11.98 9.43 19.90
N ARG A 308 11.23 10.47 20.32
CA ARG A 308 9.76 10.40 20.41
C ARG A 308 9.10 10.27 19.02
N ARG A 309 9.71 10.88 17.99
CA ARG A 309 9.30 10.69 16.60
C ARG A 309 9.78 9.35 16.06
N THR A 310 10.94 8.85 16.50
CA THR A 310 11.41 7.49 16.20
C THR A 310 10.43 6.42 16.68
N GLN A 311 9.86 6.54 17.88
CA GLN A 311 8.87 5.57 18.35
C GLN A 311 7.63 5.55 17.43
N GLN A 312 7.06 6.72 17.13
CA GLN A 312 5.92 6.83 16.21
C GLN A 312 6.25 6.37 14.78
N PHE A 313 7.51 6.51 14.38
CA PHE A 313 7.99 5.98 13.10
C PHE A 313 8.01 4.46 13.10
N LEU A 314 8.41 3.81 14.20
CA LEU A 314 8.33 2.35 14.32
C LEU A 314 6.87 1.87 14.40
N GLU A 315 6.01 2.62 15.10
CA GLU A 315 4.56 2.38 15.12
C GLU A 315 3.96 2.49 13.71
N LEU A 316 4.41 3.43 12.88
CA LEU A 316 3.98 3.53 11.48
C LEU A 316 4.24 2.23 10.71
N PHE A 317 5.47 1.73 10.70
CA PHE A 317 5.81 0.49 9.99
C PHE A 317 5.15 -0.76 10.59
N PHE A 318 4.89 -0.75 11.89
CA PHE A 318 4.04 -1.78 12.49
C PHE A 318 2.62 -1.73 11.89
N ASN A 319 2.01 -0.55 11.78
CA ASN A 319 0.62 -0.38 11.33
C ASN A 319 0.38 -0.75 9.86
N ILE A 320 1.40 -0.66 9.01
CA ILE A 320 1.28 -0.98 7.57
C ILE A 320 1.74 -2.42 7.25
N GLY A 321 2.02 -3.24 8.25
CA GLY A 321 2.27 -4.66 8.05
C GLY A 321 0.97 -5.46 7.93
N ASP A 322 1.03 -6.61 7.27
CA ASP A 322 -0.12 -7.48 7.04
C ASP A 322 0.18 -8.95 7.37
N CYS A 323 -0.85 -9.80 7.33
CA CYS A 323 -0.70 -11.26 7.50
C CYS A 323 -1.05 -12.07 6.25
N SER A 324 -0.97 -11.45 5.07
CA SER A 324 -1.37 -12.01 3.78
C SER A 324 -0.25 -12.87 3.15
N PHE A 325 0.28 -13.84 3.89
CA PHE A 325 1.49 -14.61 3.53
C PHE A 325 1.51 -15.26 2.13
N THR A 326 0.35 -15.52 1.54
CA THR A 326 0.23 -16.14 0.21
C THR A 326 -0.13 -15.14 -0.88
N SER A 327 -0.31 -13.87 -0.54
CA SER A 327 -0.58 -12.78 -1.49
C SER A 327 0.73 -12.33 -2.12
N ASP A 328 0.70 -12.08 -3.43
CA ASP A 328 1.83 -11.45 -4.13
C ASP A 328 2.11 -10.04 -3.59
N GLY A 329 1.12 -9.40 -2.96
CA GLY A 329 1.23 -8.12 -2.23
C GLY A 329 1.47 -8.28 -0.72
N HIS A 330 2.18 -9.32 -0.27
CA HIS A 330 2.52 -9.47 1.15
C HIS A 330 3.63 -8.49 1.55
N HIS A 331 3.31 -7.49 2.37
CA HIS A 331 4.29 -6.46 2.76
C HIS A 331 5.24 -6.89 3.90
N GLY A 332 5.00 -8.07 4.46
CA GLY A 332 5.62 -8.52 5.70
C GLY A 332 4.77 -8.23 6.91
N THR A 333 5.00 -9.03 7.96
CA THR A 333 4.22 -8.90 9.21
C THR A 333 4.52 -7.57 9.91
N PRO A 334 3.58 -7.04 10.73
CA PRO A 334 3.79 -5.83 11.53
C PRO A 334 5.12 -5.80 12.30
N LEU A 335 5.50 -6.93 12.91
CA LEU A 335 6.76 -7.04 13.65
C LEU A 335 8.00 -7.03 12.75
N GLN A 336 7.93 -7.66 11.57
CA GLN A 336 9.04 -7.66 10.61
C GLN A 336 9.29 -6.25 10.06
N ARG A 337 8.23 -5.56 9.65
CA ARG A 337 8.30 -4.17 9.15
C ARG A 337 8.87 -3.22 10.20
N MET A 338 8.34 -3.28 11.43
CA MET A 338 8.86 -2.51 12.56
C MET A 338 10.34 -2.83 12.83
N GLU A 339 10.74 -4.11 12.80
CA GLU A 339 12.11 -4.54 13.06
C GLU A 339 13.07 -4.08 11.97
N ALA A 340 12.67 -4.13 10.70
CA ALA A 340 13.46 -3.64 9.58
C ALA A 340 13.75 -2.13 9.72
N ALA A 341 12.69 -1.35 9.96
CA ALA A 341 12.78 0.08 10.26
C ALA A 341 13.70 0.38 11.46
N ARG A 342 13.59 -0.40 12.54
CA ARG A 342 14.44 -0.26 13.73
C ARG A 342 15.90 -0.53 13.44
N ARG A 343 16.23 -1.53 12.62
CA ARG A 343 17.63 -1.83 12.27
C ARG A 343 18.24 -0.73 11.38
N GLY A 344 17.45 -0.14 10.48
CA GLY A 344 17.84 1.07 9.75
C GLY A 344 18.17 2.24 10.70
N TYR A 345 17.31 2.48 11.69
CA TYR A 345 17.56 3.46 12.75
C TYR A 345 18.88 3.19 13.49
N LEU A 346 19.11 1.95 13.91
CA LEU A 346 20.34 1.56 14.61
C LEU A 346 21.59 1.74 13.72
N LEU A 347 21.50 1.45 12.42
CA LEU A 347 22.57 1.71 11.47
C LEU A 347 22.95 3.21 11.49
N ALA A 348 21.98 4.10 11.33
CA ALA A 348 22.23 5.54 11.34
C ALA A 348 22.83 6.05 12.67
N ARG A 349 22.41 5.47 13.80
CA ARG A 349 22.91 5.79 15.13
C ARG A 349 24.38 5.39 15.35
N ARG A 350 24.80 4.28 14.74
CA ARG A 350 26.13 3.68 14.94
C ARG A 350 27.23 4.27 14.05
N ILE A 351 26.88 5.01 13.01
CA ILE A 351 27.89 5.67 12.16
C ILE A 351 28.67 6.69 12.99
N GLN A 352 29.95 6.37 13.24
CA GLN A 352 30.87 7.16 14.07
C GLN A 352 31.05 8.59 13.53
N ASN A 353 31.17 8.75 12.21
CA ASN A 353 31.14 10.05 11.55
C ASN A 353 29.71 10.41 11.14
N LYS A 354 28.95 10.99 12.07
CA LYS A 354 27.54 11.38 11.90
C LYS A 354 27.26 12.32 10.70
N GLY A 355 28.28 12.80 9.99
CA GLY A 355 28.14 13.59 8.77
C GLY A 355 28.32 12.80 7.46
N LYS A 356 28.78 11.54 7.49
CA LYS A 356 28.96 10.70 6.30
C LYS A 356 27.68 9.93 6.00
N VAL A 357 27.06 10.22 4.86
CA VAL A 357 25.93 9.45 4.33
C VAL A 357 26.48 8.24 3.58
N LEU A 358 25.93 7.05 3.85
CA LEU A 358 26.22 5.82 3.12
C LEU A 358 25.56 5.88 1.74
N THR A 359 26.18 5.26 0.73
CA THR A 359 25.52 5.10 -0.57
C THR A 359 24.39 4.07 -0.49
N ALA A 360 23.46 4.10 -1.43
CA ALA A 360 22.35 3.13 -1.46
C ALA A 360 22.86 1.67 -1.47
N ASN A 361 23.89 1.38 -2.27
CA ASN A 361 24.56 0.07 -2.29
C ASN A 361 25.12 -0.34 -0.92
N GLN A 362 25.66 0.61 -0.14
CA GLN A 362 26.17 0.31 1.20
C GLN A 362 25.02 -0.01 2.17
N VAL A 363 23.90 0.70 2.06
CA VAL A 363 22.72 0.47 2.91
C VAL A 363 22.05 -0.86 2.55
N HIS A 364 21.87 -1.17 1.26
CA HIS A 364 21.41 -2.47 0.74
C HIS A 364 22.22 -3.64 1.33
N ASN A 365 23.55 -3.60 1.24
CA ASN A 365 24.41 -4.64 1.81
C ASN A 365 24.24 -4.77 3.33
N ARG A 366 23.98 -3.67 4.05
CA ARG A 366 23.72 -3.72 5.49
C ARG A 366 22.35 -4.33 5.80
N PHE A 367 21.34 -4.08 4.96
CA PHE A 367 20.03 -4.73 5.07
C PHE A 367 20.15 -6.25 4.88
N LEU A 368 20.83 -6.71 3.83
CA LEU A 368 21.01 -8.14 3.56
C LEU A 368 21.68 -8.87 4.73
N ASN A 369 22.65 -8.24 5.41
CA ASN A 369 23.29 -8.80 6.61
C ASN A 369 22.36 -8.89 7.83
N GLN A 370 21.21 -8.22 7.80
CA GLN A 370 20.23 -8.22 8.89
C GLN A 370 18.97 -9.01 8.55
N LEU A 371 18.75 -9.39 7.28
CA LEU A 371 17.50 -9.97 6.80
C LEU A 371 17.06 -11.18 7.61
N ASP A 372 17.94 -12.17 7.83
CA ASP A 372 17.64 -13.36 8.63
C ASP A 372 17.16 -13.01 10.05
N LYS A 373 17.75 -11.97 10.65
CA LYS A 373 17.36 -11.47 11.98
C LYS A 373 16.04 -10.68 11.97
N ILE A 374 15.68 -10.05 10.85
CA ILE A 374 14.41 -9.36 10.66
C ILE A 374 13.26 -10.36 10.50
N ILE A 375 13.47 -11.40 9.67
CA ILE A 375 12.44 -12.41 9.41
C ILE A 375 12.24 -13.39 10.58
N GLY A 376 13.21 -13.47 11.48
CA GLY A 376 13.16 -14.32 12.68
C GLY A 376 13.67 -15.75 12.45
N ASP A 377 14.40 -15.98 11.36
CA ASP A 377 15.00 -17.27 11.03
C ASP A 377 16.43 -17.39 11.60
N VAL A 378 16.86 -18.61 11.90
CA VAL A 378 18.27 -18.89 12.24
C VAL A 378 19.10 -18.60 10.99
N PRO A 379 20.23 -17.84 11.08
CA PRO A 379 20.95 -17.39 9.90
C PRO A 379 21.28 -18.55 8.95
N SER A 380 20.75 -18.49 7.73
CA SER A 380 20.95 -19.52 6.71
C SER A 380 22.10 -19.16 5.76
N ARG A 381 22.56 -17.90 5.81
CA ARG A 381 23.67 -17.37 5.01
C ARG A 381 24.90 -17.15 5.88
N VAL A 382 25.98 -17.90 5.61
CA VAL A 382 27.32 -17.58 6.13
C VAL A 382 27.86 -16.40 5.34
N ILE A 383 27.62 -15.18 5.84
CA ILE A 383 28.26 -13.97 5.34
C ILE A 383 29.57 -13.81 6.13
N GLU A 384 30.71 -13.66 5.43
CA GLU A 384 31.98 -13.41 6.09
C GLU A 384 31.86 -12.17 7.00
N SER A 385 32.02 -12.39 8.30
CA SER A 385 31.96 -11.34 9.31
C SER A 385 33.08 -10.33 9.03
N THR A 386 32.73 -9.15 8.56
CA THR A 386 33.62 -8.00 8.65
C THR A 386 33.49 -7.41 10.05
N GLU A 387 34.58 -6.87 10.61
CA GLU A 387 34.73 -6.39 12.00
C GLU A 387 33.71 -5.34 12.50
N ASP A 388 32.69 -5.02 11.70
CA ASP A 388 31.61 -4.06 11.98
C ASP A 388 30.34 -4.68 12.62
N GLU A 389 30.27 -6.01 12.82
CA GLU A 389 29.14 -6.63 13.54
C GLU A 389 29.28 -6.43 15.05
N ILE A 390 28.87 -5.26 15.53
CA ILE A 390 28.58 -5.06 16.96
C ILE A 390 27.14 -5.50 17.20
N GLU A 391 26.98 -6.62 17.93
CA GLU A 391 25.71 -7.00 18.54
C GLU A 391 25.31 -5.94 19.59
N ASP A 392 24.11 -5.38 19.46
CA ASP A 392 23.54 -4.52 20.50
C ASP A 392 22.15 -5.06 20.88
N GLU A 393 22.10 -5.72 22.04
CA GLU A 393 20.87 -5.88 22.82
C GLU A 393 20.37 -4.49 23.23
N PHE A 394 19.42 -3.94 22.47
CA PHE A 394 18.60 -2.83 22.93
C PHE A 394 17.28 -3.43 23.42
N GLN A 395 17.13 -3.60 24.73
CA GLN A 395 15.84 -3.98 25.31
C GLN A 395 14.85 -2.85 25.06
N PHE A 396 13.77 -3.17 24.36
CA PHE A 396 12.55 -2.39 24.42
C PHE A 396 12.02 -2.50 25.85
N ASP A 397 12.07 -1.42 26.63
CA ASP A 397 11.12 -1.21 27.72
C ASP A 397 9.75 -0.90 27.10
N VAL A 398 9.19 -1.86 26.37
CA VAL A 398 7.73 -1.93 26.20
C VAL A 398 7.25 -2.54 27.50
N GLN A 399 6.60 -1.72 28.33
CA GLN A 399 5.94 -2.23 29.53
C GLN A 399 5.05 -3.43 29.11
N PRO A 400 5.14 -4.59 29.79
CA PRO A 400 4.41 -5.81 29.40
C PRO A 400 2.88 -5.73 29.53
N ASP A 401 2.31 -4.55 29.77
CA ASP A 401 0.90 -4.33 30.06
C ASP A 401 0.07 -3.86 28.86
N ALA A 402 0.66 -3.76 27.66
CA ALA A 402 -0.07 -3.51 26.41
C ALA A 402 -0.53 -4.79 25.68
N LEU A 403 -0.47 -5.97 26.32
CA LEU A 403 -0.87 -7.27 25.75
C LEU A 403 -1.87 -8.05 26.64
N GLN A 404 -2.81 -7.35 27.29
CA GLN A 404 -4.01 -7.98 27.86
C GLN A 404 -5.28 -7.50 27.17
#